data_AF-A0A2V9PXT8-F1
#
_entry.id   AF-A0A2V9PXT8-F1
#
_cell.length_a   1.000
_cell.length_b   1.000
_cell.length_c   1.000
_cell.angle_alpha   90.00
_cell.angle_beta   90.00
_cell.angle_gamma   90.00
#
_symmetry.space_group_name_H-M   'P 1'
#
loop_
_entity.id
_entity.type
_entity.pdbx_description
1 polymer ?
#
loop_
_entity_poly.entity_id
_entity_poly.type
_entity_poly.pdbx_seq_one_letter_code
_entity_poly.pdbx_strand_id
1 'polypeptide(L)'
;MKNQEFDRLISQVREEHVSEDVVGRAASRVREAISASQSADDSGLKVRSCADFQSLIPAYLGARLTPARTLLMEDHLHQCVACRHALDAARNTRAPIPVKGRTENKHRPVLQWALSGALAAGIAIGMFAGNAGLLPGQHVTRATIASADGSVFYVADSGSRLIRTGYKLADGDEFRTAKGSRAEVQLTDGSQIEMDERSQVSISRGWHGTTIHLDGGNIIVQAAHRRTGHLYVATDDCLVSSQGTVFLVNNVTKGSRVSVLEGAVNVAYGKRTEN
;
A
#
# COMPACT_ATOMS: atom_id res chain seq x y z
N MET A 1 -29.41 3.79 -3.52
CA MET A 1 -30.24 4.71 -2.72
C MET A 1 -29.93 6.13 -3.14
N LYS A 2 -30.93 6.98 -3.37
CA LYS A 2 -30.73 8.35 -3.89
C LYS A 2 -30.26 9.25 -2.73
N ASN A 3 -29.25 10.11 -2.95
CA ASN A 3 -28.69 11.02 -1.93
C ASN A 3 -29.76 11.83 -1.15
N GLN A 4 -30.87 12.17 -1.80
CA GLN A 4 -31.99 12.89 -1.19
C GLN A 4 -32.68 12.15 -0.03
N GLU A 5 -32.65 10.82 -0.03
CA GLU A 5 -33.26 10.00 1.03
C GLU A 5 -32.37 9.99 2.29
N PHE A 6 -31.05 9.99 2.09
CA PHE A 6 -30.06 10.08 3.16
C PHE A 6 -30.06 11.46 3.82
N ASP A 7 -30.11 12.53 3.02
CA ASP A 7 -30.20 13.90 3.53
C ASP A 7 -31.48 14.13 4.35
N ARG A 8 -32.59 13.50 3.94
CA ARG A 8 -33.85 13.55 4.67
C ARG A 8 -33.78 12.81 6.01
N LEU A 9 -33.16 11.63 6.05
CA LEU A 9 -32.95 10.87 7.29
C LEU A 9 -32.05 11.63 8.27
N ILE A 10 -30.95 12.25 7.79
CA ILE A 10 -30.08 13.09 8.62
C ILE A 10 -30.84 14.29 9.19
N SER A 11 -31.65 14.94 8.36
CA SER A 11 -32.46 16.09 8.79
C SER A 11 -33.47 15.70 9.88
N GLN A 12 -34.10 14.54 9.73
CA GLN A 12 -35.07 14.02 10.69
C GLN A 12 -34.43 13.69 12.05
N VAL A 13 -33.25 13.05 12.07
CA VAL A 13 -32.51 12.78 13.31
C VAL A 13 -32.05 14.08 13.98
N ARG A 14 -31.69 15.10 13.19
CA ARG A 14 -31.26 16.40 13.71
C ARG A 14 -32.42 17.21 14.29
N GLU A 15 -33.63 17.05 13.76
CA GLU A 15 -34.83 17.76 14.21
C GLU A 15 -35.58 17.03 15.33
N GLU A 16 -35.21 15.79 15.65
CA GLU A 16 -35.80 15.02 16.74
C GLU A 16 -35.51 15.68 18.11
N HIS A 17 -36.53 16.30 18.70
CA HIS A 17 -36.45 16.93 20.01
C HIS A 17 -36.80 15.91 21.10
N VAL A 18 -35.82 15.60 21.96
CA VAL A 18 -36.02 14.72 23.12
C VAL A 18 -36.73 15.51 24.23
N SER A 19 -37.85 15.00 24.74
CA SER A 19 -38.61 15.62 25.83
C SER A 19 -37.76 15.80 27.10
N GLU A 20 -37.95 16.93 27.79
CA GLU A 20 -37.19 17.31 28.99
C GLU A 20 -37.31 16.28 30.13
N ASP A 21 -38.44 15.58 30.24
CA ASP A 21 -38.66 14.51 31.22
C ASP A 21 -37.78 13.28 31.01
N VAL A 22 -37.44 12.97 29.76
CA VAL A 22 -36.53 11.88 29.40
C VAL A 22 -35.10 12.27 29.77
N VAL A 23 -34.73 13.52 29.51
CA VAL A 23 -33.42 14.07 29.88
C VAL A 23 -33.25 14.09 31.40
N GLY A 24 -34.26 14.55 32.15
CA GLY A 24 -34.24 14.56 33.61
C GLY A 24 -34.08 13.16 34.21
N ARG A 25 -34.84 12.18 33.72
CA ARG A 25 -34.71 10.78 34.18
C ARG A 25 -33.39 10.12 33.78
N ALA A 26 -32.81 10.48 32.64
CA ALA A 26 -31.48 10.02 32.25
C ALA A 26 -30.40 10.63 33.15
N ALA A 27 -30.49 11.94 33.41
CA ALA A 27 -29.55 12.66 34.27
C ALA A 27 -29.52 12.10 35.70
N SER A 28 -30.68 11.80 36.30
CA SER A 28 -30.74 11.20 37.64
C SER A 28 -30.09 9.83 37.70
N ARG A 29 -30.38 8.94 36.73
CA ARG A 29 -29.77 7.61 36.64
C ARG A 29 -28.24 7.66 36.49
N VAL A 30 -27.75 8.56 35.64
CA VAL A 30 -26.31 8.75 35.43
C VAL A 30 -25.65 9.30 36.70
N ARG A 31 -26.29 10.26 37.38
CA ARG A 31 -25.78 10.83 38.63
C ARG A 31 -25.66 9.78 39.74
N GLU A 32 -26.67 8.95 39.91
CA GLU A 32 -26.64 7.81 40.85
C GLU A 32 -25.51 6.84 40.49
N ALA A 33 -25.40 6.44 39.23
CA ALA A 33 -24.33 5.55 38.75
C ALA A 33 -22.92 6.10 38.98
N ILE A 34 -22.71 7.40 38.73
CA ILE A 34 -21.42 8.08 38.97
C ILE A 34 -21.10 8.16 40.47
N SER A 35 -22.10 8.44 41.32
CA SER A 35 -21.89 8.49 42.76
C SER A 35 -21.56 7.12 43.38
N ALA A 36 -22.17 6.05 42.84
CA ALA A 36 -21.91 4.68 43.25
C ALA A 36 -20.49 4.22 42.83
N SER A 37 -20.02 4.60 41.64
CA SER A 37 -18.69 4.20 41.14
C SER A 37 -17.53 4.88 41.88
N GLN A 38 -17.71 6.13 42.33
CA GLN A 38 -16.72 6.83 43.15
C GLN A 38 -16.51 6.20 44.52
N SER A 39 -17.53 5.53 45.06
CA SER A 39 -17.49 4.92 46.39
C SER A 39 -16.80 3.54 46.40
N ALA A 40 -16.64 2.91 45.23
CA ALA A 40 -16.06 1.58 45.08
C ALA A 40 -14.54 1.59 44.81
N ASP A 41 -13.95 2.75 44.50
CA ASP A 41 -12.55 2.89 44.08
C ASP A 41 -11.64 3.48 45.17
N ASP A 42 -11.90 3.13 46.44
CA ASP A 42 -11.08 3.49 47.61
C ASP A 42 -9.77 2.65 47.69
N SER A 43 -9.06 2.55 46.57
CA SER A 43 -7.65 2.15 46.59
C SER A 43 -6.84 3.39 46.25
N GLY A 44 -6.39 4.10 47.29
CA GLY A 44 -5.81 5.45 47.25
C GLY A 44 -4.54 5.70 46.41
N LEU A 45 -4.25 4.90 45.38
CA LEU A 45 -3.22 5.21 44.38
C LEU A 45 -3.81 6.04 43.24
N LYS A 46 -3.52 7.34 43.26
CA LYS A 46 -3.73 8.24 42.12
C LYS A 46 -2.67 7.90 41.06
N VAL A 47 -3.09 7.30 39.95
CA VAL A 47 -2.20 7.01 38.82
C VAL A 47 -1.86 8.32 38.12
N ARG A 48 -0.60 8.78 38.23
CA ARG A 48 -0.14 10.07 37.65
C ARG A 48 1.05 9.92 36.73
N SER A 49 1.71 8.76 36.75
CA SER A 49 2.96 8.52 36.01
C SER A 49 3.03 7.10 35.45
N CYS A 50 3.97 6.88 34.53
CA CYS A 50 4.26 5.55 34.00
C CYS A 50 4.70 4.55 35.08
N ALA A 51 5.33 5.02 36.16
CA ALA A 51 5.73 4.16 37.28
C ALA A 51 4.53 3.57 38.02
N ASP A 52 3.46 4.36 38.16
CA ASP A 52 2.21 3.90 38.78
C ASP A 52 1.57 2.80 37.93
N PHE A 53 1.53 2.96 36.60
CA PHE A 53 1.06 1.90 35.68
C PHE A 53 1.94 0.65 35.73
N GLN A 54 3.27 0.79 35.85
CA GLN A 54 4.17 -0.35 35.98
C GLN A 54 3.89 -1.16 37.27
N SER A 55 3.54 -0.49 38.37
CA SER A 55 3.15 -1.17 39.61
C SER A 55 1.87 -2.01 39.49
N LEU A 56 0.99 -1.67 38.53
CA LEU A 56 -0.26 -2.38 38.26
C LEU A 56 -0.09 -3.60 37.33
N ILE A 57 1.07 -3.76 36.68
CA ILE A 57 1.35 -4.87 35.75
C ILE A 57 1.10 -6.25 36.37
N PRO A 58 1.57 -6.58 37.58
CA PRO A 58 1.32 -7.89 38.18
C PRO A 58 -0.17 -8.16 38.45
N ALA A 59 -0.91 -7.13 38.85
CA ALA A 59 -2.35 -7.23 39.07
C ALA A 59 -3.14 -7.38 37.76
N TYR A 60 -2.68 -6.73 36.69
CA TYR A 60 -3.21 -6.87 35.33
C TYR A 60 -3.00 -8.29 34.78
N LEU A 61 -1.78 -8.83 34.90
CA LEU A 61 -1.48 -10.21 34.49
C LEU A 61 -2.25 -11.25 35.30
N GLY A 62 -2.57 -10.95 36.55
CA GLY A 62 -3.42 -11.78 37.41
C GLY A 62 -4.93 -11.60 37.21
N ALA A 63 -5.37 -10.71 36.29
CA ALA A 63 -6.78 -10.33 36.10
C ALA A 63 -7.50 -9.87 37.39
N ARG A 64 -6.78 -9.20 38.30
CA ARG A 64 -7.29 -8.73 39.60
C ARG A 64 -7.61 -7.23 39.64
N LEU A 65 -7.49 -6.54 38.51
CA LEU A 65 -7.81 -5.10 38.41
C LEU A 65 -9.32 -4.88 38.31
N THR A 66 -9.78 -3.75 38.85
CA THR A 66 -11.15 -3.28 38.64
C THR A 66 -11.36 -2.95 37.16
N PRO A 67 -12.60 -3.10 36.62
CA PRO A 67 -12.87 -2.84 35.19
C PRO A 67 -12.42 -1.45 34.72
N ALA A 68 -12.59 -0.43 35.56
CA ALA A 68 -12.15 0.94 35.27
C ALA A 68 -10.62 1.05 35.14
N ARG A 69 -9.85 0.36 35.99
CA ARG A 69 -8.38 0.36 35.93
C ARG A 69 -7.84 -0.45 34.76
N THR A 70 -8.54 -1.53 34.38
CA THR A 70 -8.18 -2.32 33.20
C THR A 70 -8.26 -1.47 31.93
N LEU A 71 -9.33 -0.69 31.76
CA LEU A 71 -9.48 0.21 30.61
C LEU A 71 -8.39 1.28 30.56
N LEU A 72 -8.08 1.92 31.69
CA LEU A 72 -7.00 2.93 31.76
C LEU A 72 -5.61 2.32 31.46
N MET A 73 -5.37 1.09 31.93
CA MET A 73 -4.13 0.36 31.68
C MET A 73 -4.00 0.00 30.20
N GLU A 74 -5.07 -0.51 29.58
CA GLU A 74 -5.10 -0.83 28.15
C GLU A 74 -4.85 0.40 27.29
N ASP A 75 -5.54 1.52 27.56
CA ASP A 75 -5.33 2.79 26.85
C ASP A 75 -3.86 3.27 26.95
N HIS A 76 -3.29 3.25 28.15
CA HIS A 76 -1.91 3.65 28.36
C HIS A 76 -0.90 2.71 27.65
N LEU A 77 -1.14 1.40 27.62
CA LEU A 77 -0.30 0.43 26.91
C LEU A 77 -0.36 0.58 25.38
N HIS A 78 -1.44 1.15 24.85
CA HIS A 78 -1.52 1.49 23.42
C HIS A 78 -0.63 2.69 23.08
N GLN A 79 -0.54 3.67 23.97
CA GLN A 79 0.15 4.94 23.72
C GLN A 79 1.61 4.98 24.23
N CYS A 80 1.99 4.18 25.24
CA CYS A 80 3.33 4.19 25.85
C CYS A 80 4.14 2.93 25.57
N VAL A 81 5.22 3.07 24.78
CA VAL A 81 6.11 1.96 24.39
C VAL A 81 6.89 1.38 25.58
N ALA A 82 7.30 2.21 26.55
CA ALA A 82 8.04 1.76 27.72
C ALA A 82 7.21 0.82 28.62
N CYS A 83 5.94 1.15 28.85
CA CYS A 83 5.03 0.31 29.62
C CYS A 83 4.67 -0.99 28.88
N ARG A 84 4.62 -0.97 27.53
CA ARG A 84 4.45 -2.19 26.72
C ARG A 84 5.62 -3.15 26.88
N HIS A 85 6.86 -2.67 26.78
CA HIS A 85 8.04 -3.51 27.01
C HIS A 85 8.12 -4.04 28.44
N ALA A 86 7.73 -3.23 29.44
CA ALA A 86 7.67 -3.68 30.83
C ALA A 86 6.65 -4.82 31.03
N LEU A 87 5.49 -4.75 30.37
CA LEU A 87 4.48 -5.81 30.38
C LEU A 87 4.98 -7.09 29.71
N ASP A 88 5.62 -6.97 28.55
CA ASP A 88 6.18 -8.12 27.83
C ASP A 88 7.31 -8.79 28.61
N ALA A 89 8.18 -8.00 29.24
CA ALA A 89 9.21 -8.51 30.14
C ALA A 89 8.58 -9.28 31.32
N ALA A 90 7.53 -8.72 31.96
CA ALA A 90 6.83 -9.37 33.06
C ALA A 90 6.10 -10.65 32.63
N ARG A 91 5.52 -10.71 31.42
CA ARG A 91 4.92 -11.93 30.84
C ARG A 91 5.96 -13.03 30.62
N ASN A 92 7.15 -12.65 30.19
CA ASN A 92 8.23 -13.58 29.84
C ASN A 92 9.02 -14.08 31.06
N THR A 93 8.80 -13.53 32.27
CA THR A 93 9.43 -14.04 33.50
C THR A 93 8.94 -15.44 33.92
N ARG A 94 7.92 -16.02 33.25
CA ARG A 94 7.42 -17.38 33.55
C ARG A 94 8.00 -18.51 32.69
N ALA A 95 9.03 -18.27 31.90
CA ALA A 95 9.84 -19.37 31.36
C ALA A 95 11.28 -18.92 31.10
N PRO A 96 12.26 -19.26 31.95
CA PRO A 96 13.60 -19.39 31.43
C PRO A 96 13.55 -20.55 30.45
N ILE A 97 13.65 -20.25 29.15
CA ILE A 97 13.92 -21.29 28.16
C ILE A 97 15.28 -21.86 28.56
N PRO A 98 15.39 -23.14 28.97
CA PRO A 98 16.70 -23.70 29.23
C PRO A 98 17.41 -23.73 27.89
N VAL A 99 18.52 -23.01 27.78
CA VAL A 99 19.48 -23.20 26.69
C VAL A 99 20.03 -24.61 26.92
N LYS A 100 19.35 -25.60 26.32
CA LYS A 100 19.70 -27.01 26.45
C LYS A 100 21.07 -27.17 25.81
N GLY A 101 22.06 -27.45 26.65
CA GLY A 101 23.42 -27.78 26.23
C GLY A 101 23.37 -28.76 25.07
N ARG A 102 24.20 -28.47 24.07
CA ARG A 102 24.41 -29.28 22.85
C ARG A 102 24.68 -30.73 23.24
N THR A 103 23.65 -31.56 23.22
CA THR A 103 23.80 -33.01 23.34
C THR A 103 24.32 -33.53 22.02
N GLU A 104 25.48 -34.18 22.07
CA GLU A 104 26.03 -35.02 21.01
C GLU A 104 24.93 -35.93 20.45
N ASN A 105 24.49 -35.63 19.24
CA ASN A 105 23.40 -36.32 18.60
C ASN A 105 23.99 -37.46 17.76
N LYS A 106 23.78 -38.70 18.22
CA LYS A 106 24.14 -39.93 17.50
C LYS A 106 23.33 -39.97 16.19
N HIS A 107 24.03 -39.79 15.07
CA HIS A 107 23.46 -39.70 13.73
C HIS A 107 22.52 -40.88 13.39
N ARG A 108 21.26 -40.58 13.03
CA ARG A 108 20.39 -41.49 12.26
C ARG A 108 20.33 -40.98 10.81
N PRO A 109 20.82 -41.74 9.80
CA PRO A 109 21.15 -41.21 8.47
C PRO A 109 19.96 -41.02 7.51
N VAL A 110 18.72 -41.20 7.95
CA VAL A 110 17.55 -41.18 7.05
C VAL A 110 16.82 -39.82 7.02
N LEU A 111 17.03 -38.94 8.01
CA LEU A 111 16.36 -37.62 8.05
C LEU A 111 17.15 -36.50 7.33
N GLN A 112 18.40 -36.75 6.94
CA GLN A 112 19.26 -35.74 6.33
C GLN A 112 18.88 -35.40 4.87
N TRP A 113 18.16 -36.29 4.17
CA TRP A 113 17.75 -36.05 2.78
C TRP A 113 16.45 -35.25 2.63
N ALA A 114 15.66 -35.12 3.71
CA ALA A 114 14.43 -34.31 3.68
C ALA A 114 14.69 -32.81 3.88
N LEU A 115 15.75 -32.44 4.60
CA LEU A 115 16.14 -31.05 4.85
C LEU A 115 16.84 -30.39 3.64
N SER A 116 17.57 -31.17 2.84
CA SER A 116 18.24 -30.68 1.63
C SER A 116 17.25 -30.21 0.54
N GLY A 117 16.11 -30.91 0.41
CA GLY A 117 15.08 -30.57 -0.57
C GLY A 117 14.37 -29.24 -0.25
N ALA A 118 14.06 -28.98 1.02
CA ALA A 118 13.39 -27.76 1.44
C ALA A 118 14.26 -26.51 1.27
N LEU A 119 15.57 -26.63 1.54
CA LEU A 119 16.50 -25.51 1.41
C LEU A 119 16.77 -25.17 -0.06
N ALA A 120 16.87 -26.19 -0.94
CA ALA A 120 16.97 -25.99 -2.38
C ALA A 120 15.70 -25.35 -2.97
N ALA A 121 14.50 -25.78 -2.53
CA ALA A 121 13.24 -25.18 -2.95
C ALA A 121 13.12 -23.71 -2.48
N GLY A 122 13.52 -23.40 -1.25
CA GLY A 122 13.53 -22.02 -0.73
C GLY A 122 14.46 -21.10 -1.53
N ILE A 123 15.67 -21.57 -1.86
CA ILE A 123 16.61 -20.81 -2.71
C ILE A 123 16.06 -20.64 -4.13
N ALA A 124 15.46 -21.68 -4.71
CA ALA A 124 14.86 -21.61 -6.04
C ALA A 124 13.67 -20.63 -6.09
N ILE A 125 12.80 -20.65 -5.09
CA ILE A 125 11.68 -19.70 -4.95
C ILE A 125 12.21 -18.28 -4.76
N GLY A 126 13.24 -18.08 -3.93
CA GLY A 126 13.88 -16.79 -3.73
C GLY A 126 14.54 -16.25 -5.00
N MET A 127 15.26 -17.08 -5.76
CA MET A 127 15.85 -16.72 -7.05
C MET A 127 14.78 -16.40 -8.10
N PHE A 128 13.70 -17.18 -8.16
CA PHE A 128 12.58 -16.92 -9.06
C PHE A 128 11.87 -15.60 -8.70
N ALA A 129 11.59 -15.36 -7.43
CA ALA A 129 11.00 -14.11 -6.95
C ALA A 129 11.91 -12.90 -7.23
N GLY A 130 13.23 -13.05 -7.05
CA GLY A 130 14.21 -12.01 -7.39
C GLY A 130 14.26 -11.71 -8.88
N ASN A 131 14.34 -12.73 -9.73
CA ASN A 131 14.35 -12.55 -11.18
C ASN A 131 13.02 -12.00 -11.72
N ALA A 132 11.90 -12.33 -11.06
CA ALA A 132 10.58 -11.81 -11.37
C ALA A 132 10.34 -10.37 -10.85
N GLY A 133 11.27 -9.79 -10.08
CA GLY A 133 11.13 -8.45 -9.50
C GLY A 133 10.10 -8.38 -8.37
N LEU A 134 9.87 -9.48 -7.66
CA LEU A 134 8.89 -9.58 -6.56
C LEU A 134 9.44 -9.21 -5.18
N LEU A 135 10.72 -8.86 -5.10
CA LEU A 135 11.36 -8.47 -3.85
C LEU A 135 11.18 -6.97 -3.60
N PRO A 136 10.79 -6.55 -2.37
CA PRO A 136 10.62 -5.15 -2.04
C PRO A 136 11.94 -4.38 -2.22
N GLY A 137 11.88 -3.23 -2.89
CA GLY A 137 13.01 -2.30 -3.06
C GLY A 137 13.82 -2.46 -4.36
N GLN A 138 13.50 -3.40 -5.24
CA GLN A 138 14.13 -3.49 -6.56
C GLN A 138 13.23 -2.85 -7.63
N HIS A 139 13.28 -1.52 -7.74
CA HIS A 139 12.80 -0.84 -8.94
C HIS A 139 13.76 -1.17 -10.08
N VAL A 140 13.55 -2.33 -10.73
CA VAL A 140 14.34 -2.72 -11.90
C VAL A 140 14.15 -1.62 -12.94
N THR A 141 15.24 -1.01 -13.41
CA THR A 141 15.18 -0.07 -14.53
C THR A 141 14.36 -0.67 -15.67
N ARG A 142 13.23 -0.05 -16.03
CA ARG A 142 12.30 -0.60 -17.02
C ARG A 142 12.36 0.10 -18.36
N ALA A 143 12.85 1.34 -18.40
CA ALA A 143 13.00 2.08 -19.64
C ALA A 143 14.25 2.97 -19.64
N THR A 144 14.75 3.29 -20.82
CA THR A 144 15.84 4.24 -21.01
C THR A 144 15.37 5.30 -21.99
N ILE A 145 15.66 6.57 -21.70
CA ILE A 145 15.39 7.66 -22.64
C ILE A 145 16.40 7.53 -23.79
N ALA A 146 15.93 7.11 -24.97
CA ALA A 146 16.75 6.89 -26.15
C ALA A 146 17.16 8.24 -26.76
N SER A 147 16.19 9.13 -26.95
CA SER A 147 16.38 10.47 -27.48
C SER A 147 15.43 11.46 -26.80
N ALA A 148 15.82 12.72 -26.71
CA ALA A 148 15.01 13.79 -26.14
C ALA A 148 15.31 15.08 -26.90
N ASP A 149 14.36 15.47 -27.74
CA ASP A 149 14.40 16.75 -28.45
C ASP A 149 13.68 17.78 -27.59
N GLY A 150 14.42 18.46 -26.72
CA GLY A 150 13.90 19.48 -25.81
C GLY A 150 13.99 19.08 -24.34
N SER A 151 13.03 19.53 -23.53
CA SER A 151 13.03 19.33 -22.08
C SER A 151 12.06 18.22 -21.65
N VAL A 152 12.60 17.20 -20.98
CA VAL A 152 11.83 16.12 -20.35
C VAL A 152 11.99 16.25 -18.84
N PHE A 153 10.88 16.20 -18.12
CA PHE A 153 10.83 16.35 -16.68
C PHE A 153 10.40 15.04 -16.03
N TYR A 154 11.10 14.66 -14.97
CA TYR A 154 10.65 13.69 -13.99
C TYR A 154 9.64 14.38 -13.08
N VAL A 155 8.49 13.77 -12.87
CA VAL A 155 7.47 14.26 -11.93
C VAL A 155 7.61 13.45 -10.65
N ALA A 156 7.95 14.12 -9.56
CA ALA A 156 7.98 13.55 -8.22
C ALA A 156 7.09 14.39 -7.29
N ASP A 157 6.68 13.81 -6.16
CA ASP A 157 5.90 14.53 -5.13
C ASP A 157 6.58 15.83 -4.67
N SER A 158 7.92 15.87 -4.70
CA SER A 158 8.73 17.02 -4.31
C SER A 158 8.97 18.05 -5.43
N GLY A 159 8.47 17.83 -6.64
CA GLY A 159 8.59 18.73 -7.79
C GLY A 159 9.13 18.10 -9.06
N SER A 160 9.28 18.92 -10.10
CA SER A 160 9.74 18.48 -11.43
C SER A 160 11.25 18.64 -11.60
N ARG A 161 11.95 17.56 -12.00
CA ARG A 161 13.40 17.58 -12.27
C ARG A 161 13.69 17.31 -13.75
N LEU A 162 14.57 18.09 -14.37
CA LEU A 162 14.99 17.83 -15.75
C LEU A 162 15.75 16.50 -15.87
N ILE A 163 15.37 15.69 -16.85
CA ILE A 163 16.02 14.42 -17.23
C ILE A 163 16.71 14.61 -18.59
N ARG A 164 17.86 13.94 -18.78
CA ARG A 164 18.61 13.91 -20.04
C ARG A 164 18.51 12.55 -20.72
N THR A 165 18.92 12.48 -21.97
CA THR A 165 19.08 11.23 -22.73
C THR A 165 19.97 10.24 -21.98
N GLY A 166 19.70 8.95 -22.14
CA GLY A 166 20.39 7.86 -21.44
C GLY A 166 19.98 7.66 -19.98
N TYR A 167 19.07 8.47 -19.44
CA TYR A 167 18.55 8.26 -18.09
C TYR A 167 17.70 6.99 -18.03
N LYS A 168 17.88 6.26 -16.94
CA LYS A 168 17.23 4.99 -16.65
C LYS A 168 16.01 5.24 -15.76
N LEU A 169 14.83 4.96 -16.29
CA LEU A 169 13.55 5.08 -15.60
C LEU A 169 13.24 3.79 -14.83
N ALA A 170 12.86 3.94 -13.57
CA ALA A 170 12.39 2.87 -12.69
C ALA A 170 10.89 2.59 -12.88
N ASP A 171 10.42 1.50 -12.27
CA ASP A 171 9.00 1.17 -12.25
C ASP A 171 8.22 2.18 -11.40
N GLY A 172 7.12 2.70 -11.94
CA GLY A 172 6.30 3.74 -11.32
C GLY A 172 6.80 5.17 -11.55
N ASP A 173 7.96 5.35 -12.20
CA ASP A 173 8.48 6.67 -12.53
C ASP A 173 7.55 7.40 -13.50
N GLU A 174 7.15 8.62 -13.12
CA GLU A 174 6.34 9.50 -13.94
C GLU A 174 7.21 10.56 -14.62
N PHE A 175 6.98 10.77 -15.91
CA PHE A 175 7.75 11.72 -16.70
C PHE A 175 6.86 12.45 -17.71
N ARG A 176 7.26 13.68 -18.00
CA ARG A 176 6.50 14.62 -18.81
C ARG A 176 7.38 15.38 -19.79
N THR A 177 6.92 15.49 -21.04
CA THR A 177 7.54 16.37 -22.04
C THR A 177 7.02 17.79 -21.91
N ALA A 178 7.90 18.79 -22.07
CA ALA A 178 7.49 20.19 -22.15
C ALA A 178 6.83 20.55 -23.49
N LYS A 179 6.32 21.78 -23.57
CA LYS A 179 5.88 22.38 -24.84
C LYS A 179 7.06 22.42 -25.83
N GLY A 180 6.82 22.05 -27.08
CA GLY A 180 7.83 22.00 -28.13
C GLY A 180 8.92 20.96 -27.90
N SER A 181 8.68 19.99 -27.00
CA SER A 181 9.65 18.93 -26.69
C SER A 181 9.08 17.56 -27.06
N ARG A 182 9.93 16.67 -27.59
CA ARG A 182 9.62 15.27 -27.86
C ARG A 182 10.61 14.36 -27.15
N ALA A 183 10.18 13.15 -26.83
CA ALA A 183 11.03 12.18 -26.19
C ALA A 183 10.77 10.79 -26.74
N GLU A 184 11.83 10.03 -26.93
CA GLU A 184 11.75 8.63 -27.28
C GLU A 184 12.25 7.78 -26.11
N VAL A 185 11.43 6.83 -25.70
CA VAL A 185 11.68 5.97 -24.55
C VAL A 185 11.72 4.53 -25.03
N GLN A 186 12.88 3.91 -24.84
CA GLN A 186 13.10 2.50 -25.14
C GLN A 186 12.81 1.66 -23.90
N LEU A 187 11.80 0.81 -23.98
CA LEU A 187 11.50 -0.17 -22.95
C LEU A 187 12.53 -1.32 -22.97
N THR A 188 12.74 -1.92 -21.80
CA THR A 188 13.59 -3.12 -21.60
C THR A 188 13.20 -4.32 -22.47
N ASP A 189 11.98 -4.32 -22.99
CA ASP A 189 11.45 -5.39 -23.82
C ASP A 189 11.60 -5.15 -25.33
N GLY A 190 12.28 -4.08 -25.72
CA GLY A 190 12.48 -3.70 -27.12
C GLY A 190 11.38 -2.83 -27.70
N SER A 191 10.27 -2.59 -26.97
CA SER A 191 9.23 -1.68 -27.44
C SER A 191 9.70 -0.23 -27.33
N GLN A 192 9.28 0.61 -28.28
CA GLN A 192 9.61 2.03 -28.33
C GLN A 192 8.36 2.87 -28.12
N ILE A 193 8.51 3.93 -27.34
CA ILE A 193 7.46 4.89 -27.07
C ILE A 193 7.98 6.26 -27.50
N GLU A 194 7.34 6.86 -28.49
CA GLU A 194 7.57 8.24 -28.85
C GLU A 194 6.50 9.09 -28.16
N MET A 195 6.93 10.10 -27.41
CA MET A 195 6.08 11.05 -26.72
C MET A 195 6.13 12.39 -27.44
N ASP A 196 4.96 12.93 -27.74
CA ASP A 196 4.84 14.29 -28.27
C ASP A 196 4.87 15.33 -27.14
N GLU A 197 4.79 16.61 -27.48
CA GLU A 197 4.77 17.69 -26.49
C GLU A 197 3.63 17.57 -25.47
N ARG A 198 3.90 17.99 -24.22
CA ARG A 198 2.93 17.98 -23.11
C ARG A 198 2.34 16.61 -22.80
N SER A 199 3.06 15.55 -23.09
CA SER A 199 2.63 14.19 -22.79
C SER A 199 3.17 13.76 -21.43
N GLN A 200 2.32 13.12 -20.64
CA GLN A 200 2.61 12.65 -19.28
C GLN A 200 2.37 11.15 -19.24
N VAL A 201 3.43 10.42 -18.91
CA VAL A 201 3.45 8.95 -18.96
C VAL A 201 4.11 8.42 -17.70
N SER A 202 3.56 7.34 -17.18
CA SER A 202 4.23 6.47 -16.21
C SER A 202 4.23 5.02 -16.70
N ILE A 203 5.24 4.25 -16.30
CA ILE A 203 5.42 2.87 -16.75
C ILE A 203 5.39 1.96 -15.52
N SER A 204 4.56 0.93 -15.58
CA SER A 204 4.48 -0.11 -14.55
C SER A 204 4.57 -1.50 -15.18
N ARG A 205 5.18 -2.47 -14.51
CA ARG A 205 5.24 -3.86 -14.97
C ARG A 205 4.49 -4.78 -14.02
N GLY A 206 3.41 -5.36 -14.51
CA GLY A 206 2.73 -6.46 -13.83
C GLY A 206 3.29 -7.82 -14.23
N TRP A 207 2.82 -8.87 -13.57
CA TRP A 207 3.11 -10.26 -13.95
C TRP A 207 2.70 -10.62 -15.38
N HIS A 208 1.68 -9.96 -15.91
CA HIS A 208 1.07 -10.29 -17.20
C HIS A 208 1.56 -9.41 -18.36
N GLY A 209 2.42 -8.41 -18.11
CA GLY A 209 2.91 -7.51 -19.14
C GLY A 209 3.42 -6.17 -18.62
N THR A 210 3.82 -5.31 -19.56
CA THR A 210 4.17 -3.92 -19.30
C THR A 210 2.92 -3.06 -19.53
N THR A 211 2.58 -2.19 -18.58
CA THR A 211 1.48 -1.23 -18.69
C THR A 211 2.04 0.19 -18.69
N ILE A 212 1.77 0.91 -19.78
CA ILE A 212 2.07 2.32 -19.95
C ILE A 212 0.82 3.09 -19.56
N HIS A 213 0.88 3.88 -18.51
CA HIS A 213 -0.22 4.79 -18.15
C HIS A 213 0.01 6.12 -18.84
N LEU A 214 -0.98 6.58 -19.59
CA LEU A 214 -0.98 7.86 -20.28
C LEU A 214 -2.02 8.77 -19.61
N ASP A 215 -1.54 9.62 -18.70
CA ASP A 215 -2.39 10.56 -17.96
C ASP A 215 -2.82 11.75 -18.84
N GLY A 216 -2.08 12.03 -19.91
CA GLY A 216 -2.47 13.02 -20.91
C GLY A 216 -1.46 13.21 -22.02
N GLY A 217 -1.92 13.71 -23.17
CA GLY A 217 -1.10 14.01 -24.34
C GLY A 217 -1.15 12.92 -25.41
N ASN A 218 -0.08 12.80 -26.18
CA ASN A 218 0.01 11.93 -27.35
C ASN A 218 1.24 11.04 -27.30
N ILE A 219 1.05 9.76 -27.54
CA ILE A 219 2.15 8.83 -27.70
C ILE A 219 1.97 7.97 -28.95
N ILE A 220 3.08 7.64 -29.59
CA ILE A 220 3.17 6.59 -30.59
C ILE A 220 3.91 5.43 -29.95
N VAL A 221 3.31 4.26 -30.02
CA VAL A 221 3.82 3.04 -29.40
C VAL A 221 4.13 2.05 -30.50
N GLN A 222 5.39 1.67 -30.57
CA GLN A 222 5.87 0.55 -31.37
C GLN A 222 6.10 -0.63 -30.42
N ALA A 223 5.07 -1.48 -30.29
CA ALA A 223 5.14 -2.66 -29.45
C ALA A 223 6.04 -3.71 -30.10
N ALA A 224 7.05 -4.20 -29.38
CA ALA A 224 7.90 -5.27 -29.88
C ALA A 224 7.09 -6.57 -30.09
N HIS A 225 7.40 -7.30 -31.16
CA HIS A 225 6.77 -8.60 -31.41
C HIS A 225 7.30 -9.65 -30.43
N ARG A 226 6.40 -10.30 -29.69
CA ARG A 226 6.75 -11.21 -28.59
C ARG A 226 5.98 -12.52 -28.71
N ARG A 227 6.55 -13.62 -28.20
CA ARG A 227 5.85 -14.92 -28.12
C ARG A 227 4.91 -15.03 -26.92
N THR A 228 5.17 -14.27 -25.85
CA THR A 228 4.38 -14.26 -24.62
C THR A 228 4.30 -12.84 -24.04
N GLY A 229 3.13 -12.48 -23.50
CA GLY A 229 2.84 -11.18 -22.90
C GLY A 229 2.34 -10.12 -23.89
N HIS A 230 1.53 -9.19 -23.39
CA HIS A 230 1.01 -8.06 -24.15
C HIS A 230 1.59 -6.74 -23.61
N LEU A 231 1.65 -5.74 -24.48
CA LEU A 231 1.87 -4.36 -24.09
C LEU A 231 0.51 -3.72 -23.86
N TYR A 232 0.32 -3.13 -22.69
CA TYR A 232 -0.89 -2.42 -22.33
C TYR A 232 -0.63 -0.92 -22.31
N VAL A 233 -1.56 -0.14 -22.84
CA VAL A 233 -1.62 1.31 -22.67
C VAL A 233 -2.93 1.63 -21.98
N ALA A 234 -2.84 2.16 -20.76
CA ALA A 234 -3.99 2.56 -19.96
C ALA A 234 -4.15 4.08 -20.03
N THR A 235 -5.36 4.53 -20.30
CA THR A 235 -5.79 5.93 -20.18
C THR A 235 -6.90 6.00 -19.11
N ASP A 236 -7.51 7.18 -18.97
CA ASP A 236 -8.61 7.37 -18.01
C ASP A 236 -9.88 6.57 -18.36
N ASP A 237 -10.07 6.27 -19.65
CA ASP A 237 -11.31 5.72 -20.21
C ASP A 237 -11.13 4.44 -21.05
N CYS A 238 -9.89 4.03 -21.38
CA CYS A 238 -9.66 2.77 -22.06
C CYS A 238 -8.34 2.08 -21.69
N LEU A 239 -8.33 0.76 -21.90
CA LEU A 239 -7.15 -0.08 -21.84
C LEU A 239 -6.93 -0.68 -23.22
N VAL A 240 -5.81 -0.31 -23.85
CA VAL A 240 -5.39 -0.81 -25.15
C VAL A 240 -4.37 -1.91 -24.93
N SER A 241 -4.64 -3.10 -25.44
CA SER A 241 -3.69 -4.23 -25.42
C SER A 241 -3.21 -4.54 -26.83
N SER A 242 -1.92 -4.83 -26.95
CA SER A 242 -1.28 -5.04 -28.24
C SER A 242 -0.09 -6.00 -28.20
N GLN A 243 0.28 -6.53 -29.37
CA GLN A 243 1.42 -7.43 -29.55
C GLN A 243 2.01 -7.22 -30.94
N GLY A 244 3.21 -6.63 -31.05
CA GLY A 244 3.86 -6.43 -32.35
C GLY A 244 3.13 -5.45 -33.26
N THR A 245 2.64 -4.33 -32.74
CA THR A 245 1.85 -3.35 -33.48
C THR A 245 2.41 -1.95 -33.34
N VAL A 246 2.13 -1.11 -34.33
CA VAL A 246 2.40 0.33 -34.27
C VAL A 246 1.08 1.07 -34.18
N PHE A 247 0.89 1.84 -33.12
CA PHE A 247 -0.35 2.57 -32.89
C PHE A 247 -0.09 3.88 -32.14
N LEU A 248 -0.99 4.83 -32.32
CA LEU A 248 -1.01 6.11 -31.63
C LEU A 248 -2.14 6.11 -30.60
N VAL A 249 -1.85 6.64 -29.42
CA VAL A 249 -2.84 6.91 -28.37
C VAL A 249 -2.78 8.38 -28.01
N ASN A 250 -3.94 9.04 -28.07
CA ASN A 250 -4.15 10.41 -27.62
C ASN A 250 -5.10 10.36 -26.43
N ASN A 251 -4.69 10.91 -25.28
CA ASN A 251 -5.56 11.11 -24.13
C ASN A 251 -5.75 12.61 -23.89
N VAL A 252 -7.01 13.05 -23.91
CA VAL A 252 -7.42 14.43 -23.65
C VAL A 252 -8.67 14.46 -22.79
N THR A 253 -9.01 15.63 -22.25
CA THR A 253 -10.17 15.79 -21.35
C THR A 253 -11.52 15.37 -21.94
N LYS A 254 -11.64 15.21 -23.26
CA LYS A 254 -12.84 14.73 -23.95
C LYS A 254 -12.91 13.21 -24.11
N GLY A 255 -11.87 12.48 -23.70
CA GLY A 255 -11.71 11.04 -23.87
C GLY A 255 -10.51 10.69 -24.74
N SER A 256 -10.24 9.40 -24.85
CA SER A 256 -9.08 8.87 -25.56
C SER A 256 -9.39 8.45 -26.99
N ARG A 257 -8.38 8.56 -27.86
CA ARG A 257 -8.41 8.13 -29.25
C ARG A 257 -7.25 7.21 -29.55
N VAL A 258 -7.54 6.12 -30.25
CA VAL A 258 -6.55 5.11 -30.65
C VAL A 258 -6.57 4.99 -32.16
N SER A 259 -5.40 5.15 -32.79
CA SER A 259 -5.22 4.99 -34.23
C SER A 259 -4.18 3.91 -34.48
N VAL A 260 -4.53 2.87 -35.23
CA VAL A 260 -3.59 1.79 -35.56
C VAL A 260 -2.92 2.09 -36.89
N LEU A 261 -1.59 2.07 -36.91
CA LEU A 261 -0.79 2.19 -38.13
C LEU A 261 -0.49 0.80 -38.71
N GLU A 262 -0.14 -0.17 -37.86
CA GLU A 262 0.19 -1.53 -38.26
C GLU A 262 -0.27 -2.57 -37.23
N GLY A 263 -0.83 -3.68 -37.70
CA GLY A 263 -1.28 -4.79 -36.89
C GLY A 263 -2.71 -4.63 -36.37
N ALA A 264 -2.99 -5.16 -35.18
CA ALA A 264 -4.31 -5.09 -34.55
C ALA A 264 -4.19 -4.85 -33.04
N VAL A 265 -5.02 -3.95 -32.53
CA VAL A 265 -5.09 -3.64 -31.09
C VAL A 265 -6.46 -4.06 -30.55
N ASN A 266 -6.50 -4.51 -29.31
CA ASN A 266 -7.75 -4.78 -28.61
C ASN A 266 -7.97 -3.66 -27.59
N VAL A 267 -9.14 -3.02 -27.64
CA VAL A 267 -9.48 -1.85 -26.81
C VAL A 267 -10.63 -2.24 -25.89
N ALA A 268 -10.34 -2.30 -24.59
CA ALA A 268 -11.35 -2.43 -23.56
C ALA A 268 -11.73 -1.04 -23.06
N TYR A 269 -13.02 -0.70 -23.11
CA TYR A 269 -13.54 0.57 -22.60
C TYR A 269 -13.96 0.45 -21.13
N GLY A 270 -13.52 1.38 -20.29
CA GLY A 270 -13.82 1.37 -18.85
C GLY A 270 -13.01 2.43 -18.10
N LYS A 271 -13.53 2.89 -16.95
CA LYS A 271 -12.78 3.81 -16.08
C LYS A 271 -11.55 3.11 -15.53
N ARG A 272 -10.42 3.84 -15.44
CA ARG A 272 -9.15 3.39 -14.84
C ARG A 272 -9.39 2.50 -13.61
N THR A 273 -9.06 1.22 -13.73
CA THR A 273 -9.00 0.32 -12.58
C THR A 273 -7.71 0.63 -11.83
N GLU A 274 -7.82 1.44 -10.79
CA GLU A 274 -6.80 1.52 -9.74
C GLU A 274 -6.67 0.13 -9.12
N ASN A 275 -5.49 -0.47 -9.25
CA ASN A 275 -5.15 -1.74 -8.65
C ASN A 275 -3.79 -1.62 -7.96
#